data_AF-U1NI37-F1
#
_entry.id   AF-U1NI37-F1
#
_cell.length_a   1.000
_cell.length_b   1.000
_cell.length_c   1.000
_cell.angle_alpha   90.00
_cell.angle_beta   90.00
_cell.angle_gamma   90.00
#
_symmetry.space_group_name_H-M   'P 1'
#
loop_
_entity.id
_entity.type
_entity.pdbx_description
1 polymer ?
#
loop_
_entity_poly.entity_id
_entity_poly.type
_entity_poly.pdbx_seq_one_letter_code
_entity_poly.pdbx_strand_id
1 'polypeptide(L)'
;MHLLQFAVPLDALAAVAPVLTYIILGLAVINLLTRIVQHRFHLKQAKVSDDDEGLDRWLPHTATTLGLVLVSFLYMIPHPHAGMVMSVLALGVLFTDFFEYESRLVEARSKSKQLGRPIAAVGASAFMFLYAAYQSVFFVIEPVWNSIV
;
A
#
# COMPACT_ATOMS: atom_id res chain seq x y z
N MET A 1 25.20 -3.10 28.36
CA MET A 1 23.74 -2.90 28.28
C MET A 1 23.49 -1.70 27.38
N HIS A 2 22.83 -1.90 26.23
CA HIS A 2 22.52 -0.78 25.33
C HIS A 2 21.25 -0.08 25.84
N LEU A 3 21.38 1.22 26.18
CA LEU A 3 20.31 2.06 26.73
C LEU A 3 19.01 2.09 25.89
N LEU A 4 19.05 1.69 24.63
CA LEU A 4 17.91 1.69 23.71
C LEU A 4 17.02 0.45 23.78
N GLN A 5 17.44 -0.64 24.46
CA GLN A 5 16.63 -1.85 24.60
C GLN A 5 15.31 -1.63 25.37
N PHE A 6 15.22 -0.56 26.17
CA PHE A 6 13.99 -0.23 26.92
C PHE A 6 12.92 0.46 26.05
N ALA A 7 13.30 1.10 24.94
CA ALA A 7 12.38 1.86 24.09
C ALA A 7 11.84 1.03 22.91
N VAL A 8 12.64 0.11 22.37
CA VAL A 8 12.23 -0.83 21.32
C VAL A 8 12.71 -2.23 21.74
N PRO A 9 11.83 -3.23 21.87
CA PRO A 9 12.23 -4.59 22.20
C PRO A 9 12.92 -5.21 20.97
N LEU A 10 14.20 -4.91 20.79
CA LEU A 10 15.00 -5.31 19.63
C LEU A 10 15.02 -6.83 19.44
N ASP A 11 15.00 -7.60 20.53
CA ASP A 11 14.95 -9.06 20.48
C ASP A 11 13.62 -9.58 19.93
N ALA A 12 12.51 -8.93 20.30
CA ALA A 12 11.20 -9.26 19.73
C ALA A 12 11.14 -8.87 18.25
N LEU A 13 11.68 -7.71 17.87
CA LEU A 13 11.74 -7.28 16.48
C LEU A 13 12.60 -8.22 15.61
N ALA A 14 13.74 -8.67 16.13
CA ALA A 14 14.59 -9.64 15.45
C ALA A 14 13.85 -10.96 15.15
N ALA A 15 12.93 -11.39 16.04
CA ALA A 15 12.13 -12.58 15.82
C ALA A 15 11.10 -12.42 14.69
N VAL A 16 10.56 -11.21 14.47
CA VAL A 16 9.56 -10.96 13.41
C VAL A 16 10.19 -10.51 12.09
N ALA A 17 11.43 -10.01 12.11
CA ALA A 17 12.13 -9.48 10.95
C ALA A 17 12.07 -10.37 9.70
N PRO A 18 12.26 -11.71 9.78
CA PRO A 18 12.18 -12.59 8.60
C PRO A 18 10.77 -12.66 7.99
N VAL A 19 9.73 -12.40 8.77
CA VAL A 19 8.33 -12.52 8.36
C VAL A 19 7.77 -11.20 7.82
N LEU A 20 8.43 -10.07 8.12
CA LEU A 20 7.98 -8.73 7.71
C LEU A 20 7.81 -8.60 6.19
N THR A 21 8.69 -9.21 5.39
CA THR A 21 8.59 -9.19 3.93
C THR A 21 7.29 -9.83 3.44
N TYR A 22 6.94 -11.00 3.98
CA TYR A 22 5.67 -11.68 3.67
C TYR A 22 4.44 -10.91 4.16
N ILE A 23 4.53 -10.24 5.32
CA ILE A 23 3.45 -9.37 5.81
C ILE A 23 3.24 -8.20 4.84
N ILE A 24 4.32 -7.54 4.42
CA ILE A 24 4.25 -6.44 3.44
C ILE A 24 3.67 -6.93 2.11
N LEU A 25 4.12 -8.08 1.61
CA LEU A 25 3.57 -8.69 0.39
C LEU A 25 2.07 -8.97 0.53
N GLY A 26 1.65 -9.58 1.65
CA GLY A 26 0.24 -9.84 1.93
C GLY A 26 -0.59 -8.56 1.96
N LEU A 27 -0.10 -7.53 2.66
CA LEU A 27 -0.73 -6.21 2.68
C LEU A 27 -0.77 -5.55 1.29
N ALA A 28 0.25 -5.73 0.45
CA ALA A 28 0.27 -5.19 -0.91
C ALA A 28 -0.79 -5.85 -1.79
N VAL A 29 -0.97 -7.17 -1.68
CA VAL A 29 -2.06 -7.90 -2.34
C VAL A 29 -3.42 -7.43 -1.84
N ILE A 30 -3.60 -7.35 -0.51
CA ILE A 30 -4.85 -6.84 0.08
C ILE A 30 -5.11 -5.40 -0.37
N ASN A 31 -4.08 -4.56 -0.51
CA ASN A 31 -4.22 -3.17 -0.98
C ASN A 31 -4.76 -3.12 -2.42
N LEU A 32 -4.26 -3.97 -3.32
CA LEU A 32 -4.77 -4.09 -4.68
C LEU A 32 -6.22 -4.56 -4.71
N LEU A 33 -6.56 -5.59 -3.94
CA LEU A 33 -7.92 -6.12 -3.86
C LEU A 33 -8.89 -5.08 -3.28
N THR A 34 -8.47 -4.42 -2.20
CA THR A 34 -9.26 -3.38 -1.53
C THR A 34 -9.48 -2.18 -2.46
N ARG A 35 -8.49 -1.80 -3.29
CA ARG A 35 -8.68 -0.75 -4.31
C ARG A 35 -9.82 -1.07 -5.28
N ILE A 36 -9.91 -2.31 -5.76
CA ILE A 36 -10.97 -2.74 -6.69
C ILE A 36 -12.34 -2.58 -6.02
N VAL A 37 -12.44 -2.98 -4.75
CA VAL A 37 -13.68 -2.86 -3.97
C VAL A 37 -14.03 -1.39 -3.71
N GLN A 38 -13.05 -0.56 -3.33
CA GLN A 38 -13.25 0.88 -3.13
C GLN A 38 -13.76 1.58 -4.40
N HIS A 39 -13.17 1.26 -5.55
CA HIS A 39 -13.62 1.85 -6.81
C HIS A 39 -15.08 1.51 -7.11
N ARG A 40 -15.48 0.25 -6.89
CA ARG A 40 -16.89 -0.18 -7.03
C ARG A 40 -17.80 0.49 -6.01
N PHE A 41 -17.32 0.72 -4.79
CA PHE A 41 -18.05 1.42 -3.74
C PHE A 41 -18.32 2.88 -4.12
N HIS A 42 -17.30 3.62 -4.57
CA HIS A 42 -17.46 5.00 -5.05
C HIS A 42 -18.38 5.09 -6.28
N LEU A 43 -18.30 4.14 -7.22
CA LEU A 43 -19.21 4.10 -8.38
C LEU A 43 -20.68 3.88 -7.98
N LYS A 44 -20.94 3.14 -6.90
CA LYS A 44 -22.30 2.97 -6.38
C LYS A 44 -22.80 4.25 -5.70
N GLN A 45 -21.97 4.86 -4.86
CA GLN A 45 -22.30 6.12 -4.19
C GLN A 45 -22.59 7.23 -5.20
N ALA A 46 -21.73 7.43 -6.21
CA ALA A 46 -21.92 8.47 -7.21
C ALA A 46 -23.21 8.33 -8.06
N LYS A 47 -23.81 7.13 -8.11
CA LYS A 47 -25.09 6.90 -8.81
C LYS A 47 -26.33 7.21 -7.97
N VAL A 48 -26.20 7.07 -6.65
CA VAL A 48 -27.32 7.19 -5.70
C VAL A 48 -27.32 8.57 -5.03
N SER A 49 -26.16 9.22 -4.95
CA SER A 49 -25.97 10.53 -4.33
C SER A 49 -26.63 11.64 -5.13
N ASP A 50 -27.43 12.46 -4.45
CA ASP A 50 -27.84 13.78 -4.93
C ASP A 50 -26.61 14.71 -5.02
N ASP A 51 -26.70 15.77 -5.84
CA ASP A 51 -25.57 16.63 -6.24
C ASP A 51 -24.79 17.25 -5.05
N ASP A 52 -25.38 17.33 -3.86
CA ASP A 52 -24.79 17.93 -2.66
C ASP A 52 -24.16 16.92 -1.67
N GLU A 53 -24.46 15.61 -1.78
CA GLU A 53 -23.85 14.59 -0.92
C GLU A 53 -22.43 14.22 -1.42
N GLY A 54 -21.47 14.21 -0.49
CA GLY A 54 -20.07 13.84 -0.78
C GLY A 54 -19.88 12.32 -0.88
N LEU A 55 -18.72 11.88 -1.38
CA LEU A 55 -18.34 10.46 -1.34
C LEU A 55 -17.72 10.10 0.01
N ASP A 56 -18.13 8.98 0.59
CA ASP A 56 -17.48 8.40 1.76
C ASP A 56 -16.27 7.54 1.39
N ARG A 57 -15.26 7.58 2.26
CA ARG A 57 -14.08 6.71 2.18
C ARG A 57 -14.40 5.29 2.63
N TRP A 58 -13.79 4.31 1.97
CA TRP A 58 -13.88 2.92 2.40
C TRP A 58 -12.75 2.56 3.37
N LEU A 59 -13.09 2.53 4.67
CA LEU A 59 -12.14 2.34 5.77
C LEU A 59 -11.17 1.15 5.61
N PRO A 60 -11.59 -0.05 5.12
CA PRO A 60 -10.67 -1.17 4.95
C PRO A 60 -9.48 -0.89 4.03
N HIS A 61 -9.67 -0.12 2.97
CA HIS A 61 -8.56 0.25 2.08
C HIS A 61 -7.62 1.24 2.75
N THR A 62 -8.16 2.28 3.40
CA THR A 62 -7.35 3.24 4.17
C THR A 62 -6.53 2.54 5.26
N ALA A 63 -7.12 1.60 6.00
CA ALA A 63 -6.43 0.81 7.00
C ALA A 63 -5.30 -0.03 6.40
N THR A 64 -5.53 -0.64 5.23
CA THR A 64 -4.50 -1.43 4.53
C THR A 64 -3.35 -0.55 4.05
N THR A 65 -3.64 0.64 3.49
CA THR A 65 -2.62 1.59 3.05
C THR A 65 -1.78 2.11 4.24
N LEU A 66 -2.42 2.46 5.36
CA LEU A 66 -1.69 2.84 6.57
C LEU A 66 -0.87 1.68 7.14
N GLY A 67 -1.41 0.46 7.12
CA GLY A 67 -0.68 -0.75 7.50
C GLY A 67 0.57 -0.95 6.66
N LEU A 68 0.48 -0.78 5.33
CA LEU A 68 1.64 -0.83 4.43
C LEU A 68 2.72 0.18 4.84
N VAL A 69 2.34 1.43 5.10
CA VAL A 69 3.30 2.48 5.51
C VAL A 69 3.98 2.11 6.83
N LEU A 70 3.21 1.73 7.84
CA LEU A 70 3.73 1.43 9.17
C LEU A 70 4.65 0.20 9.16
N VAL A 71 4.25 -0.87 8.47
CA VAL A 71 5.07 -2.10 8.39
C VAL A 71 6.31 -1.87 7.53
N SER A 72 6.25 -1.06 6.48
CA SER A 72 7.43 -0.67 5.70
C SER A 72 8.45 0.12 6.54
N PHE A 73 7.99 1.07 7.37
CA PHE A 73 8.86 1.76 8.31
C PHE A 73 9.45 0.81 9.35
N LEU A 74 8.66 -0.14 9.85
CA LEU A 74 9.14 -1.17 10.75
C LEU A 74 10.23 -2.04 10.10
N TYR A 75 10.06 -2.42 8.83
CA TYR A 75 11.03 -3.21 8.06
C TYR A 75 12.34 -2.47 7.80
N MET A 76 12.32 -1.13 7.76
CA MET A 76 13.52 -0.30 7.64
C MET A 76 14.47 -0.43 8.84
N ILE A 77 13.98 -0.83 10.02
CA ILE A 77 14.84 -0.99 11.21
C ILE A 77 15.85 -2.15 11.02
N PRO A 78 15.43 -3.40 10.73
CA PRO A 78 16.36 -4.50 10.48
C PRO A 78 17.01 -4.45 9.08
N HIS A 79 16.34 -3.85 8.09
CA HIS A 79 16.83 -3.78 6.70
C HIS A 79 16.79 -2.35 6.15
N PRO A 80 17.76 -1.48 6.51
CA PRO A 80 17.69 -0.04 6.21
C PRO A 80 17.49 0.29 4.73
N HIS A 81 18.26 -0.34 3.83
CA HIS A 81 18.17 -0.05 2.40
C HIS A 81 16.84 -0.53 1.79
N ALA A 82 16.50 -1.80 1.99
CA ALA A 82 15.28 -2.37 1.43
C ALA A 82 14.01 -1.75 2.04
N GLY A 83 14.02 -1.50 3.35
CA GLY A 83 12.92 -0.83 4.04
C GLY A 83 12.76 0.63 3.66
N MET A 84 13.84 1.35 3.33
CA MET A 84 13.74 2.71 2.78
C MET A 84 12.99 2.71 1.44
N VAL A 85 13.34 1.80 0.51
CA VAL A 85 12.65 1.68 -0.77
C VAL A 85 11.19 1.27 -0.57
N MET A 86 10.90 0.28 0.28
CA MET A 86 9.51 -0.09 0.65
C MET A 86 8.71 1.09 1.18
N SER A 87 9.34 1.90 2.03
CA SER A 87 8.68 3.05 2.67
C SER A 87 8.35 4.14 1.67
N VAL A 88 9.27 4.46 0.76
CA VAL A 88 9.03 5.44 -0.31
C VAL A 88 7.89 4.97 -1.22
N LEU A 89 7.87 3.68 -1.59
CA LEU A 89 6.79 3.11 -2.40
C LEU A 89 5.44 3.13 -1.66
N ALA A 90 5.41 2.74 -0.38
CA ALA A 90 4.20 2.76 0.44
C ALA A 90 3.65 4.19 0.63
N LEU A 91 4.53 5.19 0.83
CA LEU A 91 4.13 6.60 0.85
C LEU A 91 3.61 7.05 -0.52
N GLY A 92 4.20 6.58 -1.62
CA GLY A 92 3.67 6.79 -2.97
C GLY A 92 2.24 6.27 -3.12
N VAL A 93 1.94 5.07 -2.62
CA VAL A 93 0.57 4.53 -2.56
C VAL A 93 -0.34 5.44 -1.72
N LEU A 94 0.10 5.83 -0.52
CA LEU A 94 -0.67 6.71 0.36
C LEU A 94 -1.03 8.06 -0.30
N PHE A 95 -0.06 8.71 -0.94
CA PHE A 95 -0.28 10.01 -1.57
C PHE A 95 -1.15 9.90 -2.82
N THR A 96 -0.93 8.87 -3.64
CA THR A 96 -1.79 8.63 -4.81
C THR A 96 -3.23 8.30 -4.39
N ASP A 97 -3.44 7.57 -3.30
CA ASP A 97 -4.78 7.34 -2.71
C ASP A 97 -5.44 8.63 -2.23
N PHE A 98 -4.67 9.50 -1.56
CA PHE A 98 -5.17 10.78 -1.09
C PHE A 98 -5.66 11.64 -2.25
N PHE A 99 -4.82 11.84 -3.27
CA PHE A 99 -5.20 12.66 -4.43
C PHE A 99 -6.29 12.01 -5.29
N GLU A 100 -6.32 10.67 -5.38
CA GLU A 100 -7.42 9.96 -6.04
C GLU A 100 -8.76 10.25 -5.35
N TYR A 101 -8.79 10.27 -4.01
CA TYR A 101 -10.01 10.59 -3.29
C TYR A 101 -10.46 12.04 -3.55
N GLU A 102 -9.54 13.01 -3.48
CA GLU A 102 -9.86 14.40 -3.78
C GLU A 102 -10.36 14.58 -5.22
N SER A 103 -9.73 13.91 -6.20
CA SER A 103 -10.19 13.97 -7.59
C SER A 103 -11.60 13.39 -7.75
N ARG A 104 -11.91 12.29 -7.05
CA ARG A 104 -13.24 11.68 -7.08
C ARG A 104 -14.32 12.56 -6.49
N LEU A 105 -14.02 13.32 -5.43
CA LEU A 105 -14.97 14.29 -4.87
C LEU A 105 -15.34 15.39 -5.88
N VAL A 106 -14.37 15.82 -6.68
CA VAL A 106 -14.61 16.80 -7.75
C VAL A 106 -15.41 16.16 -8.89
N GLU A 107 -15.06 14.94 -9.30
CA GLU A 107 -15.77 14.20 -10.35
C GLU A 107 -17.23 13.90 -9.98
N ALA A 108 -17.51 13.56 -8.72
CA ALA A 108 -18.85 13.25 -8.22
C ALA A 108 -19.79 14.47 -8.24
N ARG A 109 -19.24 15.68 -8.03
CA ARG A 109 -19.99 16.95 -8.12
C ARG A 109 -20.05 17.53 -9.54
N SER A 110 -19.38 16.88 -10.50
CA SER A 110 -19.37 17.35 -11.89
C SER A 110 -20.65 16.95 -12.62
N LYS A 111 -21.04 17.72 -13.64
CA LYS A 111 -22.27 17.49 -14.42
C LYS A 111 -22.35 16.10 -15.07
N SER A 112 -21.20 15.47 -15.36
CA SER A 112 -21.18 14.15 -15.99
C SER A 112 -21.32 13.01 -14.97
N LYS A 113 -21.02 13.24 -13.68
CA LYS A 113 -20.92 12.23 -12.62
C LYS A 113 -20.12 10.98 -13.01
N GLN A 114 -19.20 11.11 -13.96
CA GLN A 114 -18.38 9.99 -14.44
C GLN A 114 -17.08 9.95 -13.65
N LEU A 115 -16.93 8.90 -12.83
CA LEU A 115 -15.69 8.69 -12.09
C LEU A 115 -14.60 8.11 -13.00
N GLY A 116 -13.42 8.71 -12.93
CA GLY A 116 -12.23 8.26 -13.63
C GLY A 116 -11.70 6.93 -13.10
N ARG A 117 -10.88 6.27 -13.92
CA ARG A 117 -10.09 5.10 -13.51
C ARG A 117 -8.91 5.57 -12.63
N PRO A 118 -8.57 4.85 -11.55
CA PRO A 118 -7.50 5.22 -10.64
C PRO A 118 -6.10 4.86 -11.17
N ILE A 119 -5.69 5.37 -12.33
CA ILE A 119 -4.48 4.91 -13.02
C ILE A 119 -3.20 5.15 -12.19
N ALA A 120 -3.03 6.35 -11.64
CA ALA A 120 -1.85 6.71 -10.86
C ALA A 120 -1.71 5.83 -9.61
N ALA A 121 -2.81 5.63 -8.89
CA ALA A 121 -2.82 4.86 -7.66
C ALA A 121 -2.69 3.34 -7.92
N VAL A 122 -3.25 2.83 -9.03
CA VAL A 122 -2.96 1.46 -9.50
C VAL A 122 -1.47 1.30 -9.83
N GLY A 123 -0.87 2.27 -10.52
CA GLY A 123 0.56 2.26 -10.83
C GLY A 123 1.41 2.21 -9.57
N ALA A 124 1.16 3.09 -8.61
CA ALA A 124 1.87 3.10 -7.32
C ALA A 124 1.72 1.76 -6.58
N SER A 125 0.49 1.23 -6.45
CA SER A 125 0.26 -0.08 -5.81
C SER A 125 0.96 -1.22 -6.56
N ALA A 126 1.05 -1.16 -7.89
CA ALA A 126 1.76 -2.16 -8.68
C ALA A 126 3.27 -2.15 -8.41
N PHE A 127 3.91 -0.98 -8.40
CA PHE A 127 5.33 -0.87 -8.04
C PHE A 127 5.60 -1.34 -6.61
N MET A 128 4.74 -0.96 -5.66
CA MET A 128 4.82 -1.45 -4.28
C MET A 128 4.73 -2.98 -4.22
N PHE A 129 3.74 -3.56 -4.90
CA PHE A 129 3.58 -5.02 -4.98
C PHE A 129 4.78 -5.72 -5.61
N LEU A 130 5.29 -5.22 -6.74
CA LEU A 130 6.41 -5.82 -7.44
C LEU A 130 7.67 -5.82 -6.56
N TYR A 131 7.95 -4.71 -5.87
CA TYR A 131 9.10 -4.64 -4.98
C TYR A 131 8.92 -5.54 -3.75
N ALA A 132 7.71 -5.61 -3.19
CA ALA A 132 7.38 -6.54 -2.12
C ALA A 132 7.54 -8.01 -2.54
N ALA A 133 7.10 -8.36 -3.74
CA ALA A 133 7.27 -9.69 -4.29
C ALA A 133 8.76 -10.00 -4.50
N TYR A 134 9.51 -9.08 -5.09
CA TYR A 134 10.97 -9.21 -5.23
C TYR A 134 11.64 -9.49 -3.87
N GLN A 135 11.36 -8.70 -2.83
CA GLN A 135 11.97 -8.91 -1.52
C GLN A 135 11.53 -10.21 -0.82
N SER A 136 10.37 -10.76 -1.15
CA SER A 136 9.78 -11.90 -0.42
C SER A 136 9.96 -13.25 -1.10
N VAL A 137 9.95 -13.28 -2.44
CA VAL A 137 9.92 -14.53 -3.21
C VAL A 137 11.03 -14.65 -4.26
N PHE A 138 12.03 -13.76 -4.25
CA PHE A 138 13.14 -13.83 -5.21
C PHE A 138 13.88 -15.17 -5.16
N PHE A 139 13.98 -15.82 -3.99
CA PHE A 139 14.58 -17.15 -3.84
C PHE A 139 14.00 -18.22 -4.78
N VAL A 140 12.76 -18.03 -5.27
CA VAL A 140 12.12 -18.94 -6.25
C VAL A 140 12.75 -18.79 -7.64
N ILE A 141 13.15 -17.57 -8.01
CA ILE A 141 13.68 -17.21 -9.33
C ILE A 141 15.21 -17.17 -9.33
N GLU A 142 15.81 -16.94 -8.16
CA GLU A 142 17.25 -16.86 -7.93
C GLU A 142 18.06 -17.96 -8.62
N PRO A 143 17.69 -19.25 -8.60
CA PRO A 143 18.48 -20.30 -9.26
C PRO A 143 18.56 -20.12 -10.77
N VAL A 144 17.47 -19.67 -11.40
CA VAL A 144 17.41 -19.41 -12.84
C VAL A 144 18.18 -18.14 -13.17
N TRP A 145 18.03 -17.10 -12.35
CA TRP A 145 18.72 -15.82 -12.55
C TRP A 145 20.24 -15.98 -12.54
N ASN A 146 20.77 -16.68 -11.53
CA ASN A 146 22.20 -16.96 -11.35
C ASN A 146 22.78 -17.89 -12.44
N SER A 147 21.94 -18.48 -13.30
CA SER A 147 22.41 -19.26 -14.46
C SER A 147 22.66 -18.42 -15.72
N ILE A 148 22.16 -17.17 -15.73
CA ILE A 148 22.21 -16.26 -16.88
C ILE A 148 23.15 -15.08 -16.61
N VAL A 149 23.10 -14.53 -15.40
CA VAL A 149 23.91 -13.39 -14.93
C VAL A 149 25.01 -13.91 -14.01
#